data_AF-A0A210W9A8-F1
#
_entry.id   AF-A0A210W9A8-F1
#
_cell.length_a   1.000
_cell.length_b   1.000
_cell.length_c   1.000
_cell.angle_alpha   90.00
_cell.angle_beta   90.00
_cell.angle_gamma   90.00
#
_symmetry.space_group_name_H-M   'P 1'
#
loop_
_entity.id
_entity.type
_entity.pdbx_description
1 polymer ?
#
loop_
_entity_poly.entity_id
_entity_poly.type
_entity_poly.pdbx_seq_one_letter_code
_entity_poly.pdbx_strand_id
1 'polypeptide(L)'
;MISVYLDSQDYSTLSNPVLSEDLKNIKEKLKAYAESGGVSFYFSSLIVSEASPSEPAAIQHAIRRGDFLTAICKRHALRFNHDVVNDEVRNLVEGNSAKVEAICKDGDWFPAVDFPEPTPLAELAKEAVNEEAAARGLTREQRRAAQRKVLKGGGLKPDVLKAIREMNASVYISSVTEQYPMQAWHAEVLSRYCFGEATKEEATNAFRDALRDPCWLMRWFANKEELAHPLVAMVRKPGREIGEKFRGLVGLAEEIRSLEHLLEDSPLSRERWNKLLDKGIVDVATGVAKQLFPGWSGEFDIEDVTRRCPGLTAMISSIYSSVWDNVSGSRKALPSDSQFPDAMHAVYAPYVDLFRADRYMAPHIQKHVGVGGAQVVSKLADLPKAIEQRLRAASPV
;
A
#
# COMPACT_ATOMS: atom_id res chain seq x y z
N MET A 1 -19.62 -6.16 12.17
CA MET A 1 -18.47 -5.25 12.27
C MET A 1 -18.44 -4.44 10.99
N ILE A 2 -18.39 -3.11 11.09
CA ILE A 2 -18.40 -2.20 9.93
C ILE A 2 -16.97 -1.87 9.54
N SER A 3 -16.67 -1.97 8.25
CA SER A 3 -15.39 -1.61 7.67
C SER A 3 -15.39 -0.19 7.12
N VAL A 4 -14.44 0.63 7.55
CA VAL A 4 -14.33 2.04 7.17
C VAL A 4 -12.97 2.32 6.56
N TYR A 5 -12.94 2.92 5.38
CA TYR A 5 -11.73 3.42 4.76
C TYR A 5 -11.70 4.95 4.82
N LEU A 6 -10.62 5.52 5.34
CA LEU A 6 -10.38 6.96 5.36
C LEU A 6 -9.40 7.33 4.25
N ASP A 7 -9.65 8.44 3.56
CA ASP A 7 -8.68 8.98 2.60
C ASP A 7 -7.53 9.71 3.34
N SER A 8 -6.35 9.83 2.72
CA SER A 8 -5.14 10.38 3.34
C SER A 8 -5.31 11.80 3.88
N GLN A 9 -6.16 12.61 3.24
CA GLN A 9 -6.49 13.95 3.71
C GLN A 9 -7.15 13.95 5.10
N ASP A 10 -7.88 12.89 5.49
CA ASP A 10 -8.48 12.77 6.83
C ASP A 10 -7.39 12.68 7.88
N TYR A 11 -6.42 11.80 7.65
CA TYR A 11 -5.30 11.63 8.56
C TYR A 11 -4.50 12.92 8.66
N SER A 12 -4.26 13.62 7.55
CA SER A 12 -3.61 14.93 7.55
C SER A 12 -4.40 15.96 8.37
N THR A 13 -5.72 16.00 8.22
CA THR A 13 -6.60 16.95 8.91
C THR A 13 -6.69 16.65 10.40
N LEU A 14 -6.95 15.40 10.79
CA LEU A 14 -7.19 14.98 12.19
C LEU A 14 -5.90 14.78 13.00
N SER A 15 -4.75 14.68 12.34
CA SER A 15 -3.44 14.66 13.01
C SER A 15 -2.88 16.07 13.31
N ASN A 16 -3.54 17.13 12.83
CA ASN A 16 -3.12 18.50 13.09
C ASN A 16 -3.17 18.82 14.62
N PRO A 17 -2.15 19.47 15.20
CA PRO A 17 -2.13 19.87 16.62
C PRO A 17 -3.20 20.92 16.96
N VAL A 18 -3.58 21.74 15.99
CA VAL A 18 -4.57 22.81 16.15
C VAL A 18 -5.81 22.44 15.36
N LEU A 19 -6.78 21.88 16.07
CA LEU A 19 -8.09 21.48 15.51
C LEU A 19 -9.18 22.45 15.97
N SER A 20 -10.14 22.71 15.11
CA SER A 20 -11.43 23.30 15.52
C SER A 20 -12.16 22.33 16.45
N GLU A 21 -13.10 22.84 17.23
CA GLU A 21 -13.87 22.01 18.18
C GLU A 21 -14.64 20.89 17.47
N ASP A 22 -15.21 21.16 16.30
CA ASP A 22 -15.87 20.16 15.48
C ASP A 22 -14.94 19.02 15.06
N LEU A 23 -13.71 19.34 14.63
CA LEU A 23 -12.73 18.34 14.22
C LEU A 23 -12.20 17.54 15.41
N LYS A 24 -12.05 18.15 16.60
CA LYS A 24 -11.74 17.42 17.83
C LYS A 24 -12.85 16.42 18.16
N ASN A 25 -14.10 16.87 18.12
CA ASN A 25 -15.26 16.01 18.37
C ASN A 25 -15.34 14.84 17.39
N ILE A 26 -15.08 15.09 16.09
CA ILE A 26 -15.01 14.02 15.09
C ILE A 26 -13.86 13.06 15.43
N LYS A 27 -12.66 13.55 15.70
CA LYS A 27 -11.49 12.74 16.06
C LYS A 27 -11.77 11.79 17.22
N GLU A 28 -12.34 12.32 18.31
CA GLU A 28 -12.62 11.52 19.50
C GLU A 28 -13.75 10.51 19.26
N LYS A 29 -14.77 10.85 18.46
CA LYS A 29 -15.79 9.89 18.04
C LYS A 29 -15.21 8.74 17.22
N LEU A 30 -14.33 9.03 16.24
CA LEU A 30 -13.72 7.98 15.42
C LEU A 30 -12.85 7.03 16.26
N LYS A 31 -12.09 7.55 17.23
CA LYS A 31 -11.36 6.73 18.19
C LYS A 31 -12.30 5.85 19.03
N ALA A 32 -13.37 6.44 19.58
CA ALA A 32 -14.34 5.68 20.38
C ALA A 32 -14.99 4.55 19.55
N TYR A 33 -15.30 4.79 18.27
CA TYR A 33 -15.78 3.73 17.38
C TYR A 33 -14.73 2.63 17.18
N ALA A 34 -13.45 2.98 16.96
CA ALA A 34 -12.37 2.01 16.81
C ALA A 34 -12.12 1.17 18.08
N GLU A 35 -12.40 1.74 19.25
CA GLU A 35 -12.30 1.07 20.56
C GLU A 35 -13.51 0.17 20.84
N SER A 36 -14.70 0.52 20.34
CA SER A 36 -15.94 -0.22 20.58
C SER A 36 -15.96 -1.66 20.03
N GLY A 37 -15.10 -1.97 19.06
CA GLY A 37 -15.09 -3.26 18.34
C GLY A 37 -16.23 -3.43 17.31
N GLY A 38 -17.20 -2.51 17.28
CA GLY A 38 -18.27 -2.51 16.28
C GLY A 38 -17.82 -1.99 14.90
N VAL A 39 -16.73 -1.23 14.87
CA VAL A 39 -16.17 -0.57 13.68
C VAL A 39 -14.67 -0.84 13.60
N SER A 40 -14.21 -1.17 12.39
CA SER A 40 -12.79 -1.29 12.06
C SER A 40 -12.43 -0.31 10.96
N PHE A 41 -11.46 0.55 11.23
CA PHE A 41 -10.85 1.42 10.24
C PHE A 41 -9.71 0.68 9.57
N TYR A 42 -9.57 0.84 8.25
CA TYR A 42 -8.54 0.19 7.47
C TYR A 42 -7.68 1.24 6.77
N PHE A 43 -6.37 0.99 6.72
CA PHE A 43 -5.43 1.76 5.91
C PHE A 43 -4.88 0.91 4.75
N SER A 44 -4.19 1.52 3.79
CA SER A 44 -3.54 0.81 2.69
C SER A 44 -2.13 1.35 2.45
N SER A 45 -1.37 0.67 1.58
CA SER A 45 -0.06 1.13 1.10
C SER A 45 -0.08 2.56 0.57
N LEU A 46 -1.15 2.97 -0.12
CA LEU A 46 -1.32 4.31 -0.67
C LEU A 46 -1.33 5.37 0.45
N ILE A 47 -2.11 5.13 1.51
CA ILE A 47 -2.15 6.03 2.67
C ILE A 47 -0.78 6.12 3.33
N VAL A 48 -0.08 5.00 3.49
CA VAL A 48 1.27 4.99 4.08
C VAL A 48 2.24 5.79 3.21
N SER A 49 2.24 5.57 1.89
CA SER A 49 3.05 6.33 0.94
C SER A 49 2.78 7.83 0.96
N GLU A 50 1.53 8.25 1.13
CA GLU A 50 1.14 9.66 1.21
C GLU A 50 1.40 10.29 2.58
N ALA A 51 1.40 9.47 3.64
CA ALA A 51 1.78 9.88 4.98
C ALA A 51 3.29 10.05 5.15
N SER A 52 4.10 9.32 4.37
CA SER A 52 5.56 9.38 4.39
C SER A 52 6.08 10.80 4.17
N PRO A 53 7.14 11.20 4.91
CA PRO A 53 7.72 12.52 4.76
C PRO A 53 8.36 12.64 3.37
N SER A 54 8.12 13.76 2.70
CA SER A 54 8.76 14.06 1.40
C SER A 54 9.88 15.08 1.47
N GLU A 55 10.07 15.68 2.64
CA GLU A 55 11.12 16.65 2.93
C GLU A 55 11.33 16.70 4.45
N PRO A 56 12.47 17.23 4.96
CA PRO A 56 12.77 17.22 6.39
C PRO A 56 11.73 17.98 7.22
N ALA A 57 11.19 19.08 6.67
CA ALA A 57 10.17 19.90 7.33
C ALA A 57 8.84 19.13 7.56
N ALA A 58 8.58 18.08 6.77
CA ALA A 58 7.35 17.29 6.85
C ALA A 58 7.43 16.14 7.87
N ILE A 59 8.59 15.86 8.47
CA ILE A 59 8.80 14.73 9.39
C ILE A 59 7.80 14.70 10.54
N GLN A 60 7.62 15.82 11.24
CA GLN A 60 6.69 15.89 12.37
C GLN A 60 5.22 15.73 11.94
N HIS A 61 4.89 16.10 10.70
CA HIS A 61 3.58 15.83 10.14
C HIS A 61 3.40 14.33 9.84
N ALA A 62 4.40 13.68 9.26
CA ALA A 62 4.39 12.24 8.99
C ALA A 62 4.24 11.41 10.29
N ILE A 63 5.02 11.73 11.33
CA ILE A 63 4.93 11.05 12.64
C ILE A 63 3.51 11.15 13.21
N ARG A 64 2.91 12.36 13.24
CA ARG A 64 1.56 12.56 13.77
C ARG A 64 0.49 11.83 12.96
N ARG A 65 0.65 11.74 11.63
CA ARG A 65 -0.23 10.93 10.77
C ARG A 65 -0.07 9.45 11.10
N GLY A 66 1.15 8.94 11.23
CA GLY A 66 1.44 7.56 11.63
C GLY A 66 0.86 7.20 12.99
N ASP A 67 0.98 8.09 13.97
CA ASP A 67 0.39 7.94 15.31
C ASP A 67 -1.14 7.81 15.23
N PHE A 68 -1.78 8.73 14.52
CA PHE A 68 -3.23 8.74 14.40
C PHE A 68 -3.75 7.54 13.61
N LEU A 69 -3.08 7.17 12.52
CA LEU A 69 -3.39 6.00 11.71
C LEU A 69 -3.33 4.72 12.54
N THR A 70 -2.26 4.54 13.32
CA THR A 70 -2.09 3.36 14.18
C THR A 70 -3.11 3.34 15.32
N ALA A 71 -3.46 4.50 15.89
CA ALA A 71 -4.46 4.59 16.94
C ALA A 71 -5.85 4.13 16.49
N ILE A 72 -6.28 4.49 15.28
CA ILE A 72 -7.63 4.15 14.80
C ILE A 72 -7.70 2.84 14.02
N CYS A 73 -6.69 2.52 13.22
CA CYS A 73 -6.69 1.32 12.39
C CYS A 73 -6.10 0.11 13.12
N LYS A 74 -5.24 0.33 14.14
CA LYS A 74 -4.48 -0.74 14.79
C LYS A 74 -3.69 -1.52 13.73
N ARG A 75 -3.96 -2.82 13.57
CA ARG A 75 -3.37 -3.68 12.53
C ARG A 75 -4.29 -3.92 11.33
N HIS A 76 -5.47 -3.31 11.31
CA HIS A 76 -6.40 -3.48 10.20
C HIS A 76 -5.89 -2.73 8.97
N ALA A 77 -5.50 -3.50 7.96
CA ALA A 77 -5.01 -3.00 6.70
C ALA A 77 -5.82 -3.54 5.52
N LEU A 78 -5.65 -2.93 4.37
CA LEU A 78 -6.01 -3.48 3.09
C LEU A 78 -4.77 -4.02 2.43
N ARG A 79 -4.91 -5.16 1.76
CA ARG A 79 -3.83 -5.78 0.98
C ARG A 79 -3.32 -4.81 -0.06
N PHE A 80 -2.06 -5.01 -0.47
CA PHE A 80 -1.44 -4.21 -1.50
C PHE A 80 -2.32 -4.17 -2.77
N ASN A 81 -2.55 -2.97 -3.33
CA ASN A 81 -3.54 -2.74 -4.40
C ASN A 81 -3.27 -3.59 -5.65
N HIS A 82 -2.00 -3.83 -5.97
CA HIS A 82 -1.61 -4.67 -7.09
C HIS A 82 -2.05 -6.13 -6.87
N ASP A 83 -1.99 -6.64 -5.65
CA ASP A 83 -2.38 -8.01 -5.36
C ASP A 83 -3.91 -8.18 -5.43
N VAL A 84 -4.66 -7.16 -5.00
CA VAL A 84 -6.12 -7.11 -5.17
C VAL A 84 -6.50 -7.17 -6.65
N VAL A 85 -5.88 -6.32 -7.49
CA VAL A 85 -6.12 -6.31 -8.94
C VAL A 85 -5.69 -7.63 -9.59
N ASN A 86 -4.58 -8.22 -9.16
CA ASN A 86 -4.11 -9.50 -9.68
C ASN A 86 -5.07 -10.64 -9.37
N ASP A 87 -5.60 -10.69 -8.15
CA ASP A 87 -6.57 -11.72 -7.76
C ASP A 87 -7.92 -11.53 -8.47
N GLU A 88 -8.35 -10.28 -8.69
CA GLU A 88 -9.53 -9.97 -9.52
C GLU A 88 -9.36 -10.50 -10.95
N VAL A 89 -8.22 -10.19 -11.58
CA VAL A 89 -7.92 -10.61 -12.95
C VAL A 89 -7.70 -12.13 -13.03
N ARG A 90 -7.11 -12.75 -12.01
CA ARG A 90 -7.03 -14.21 -11.90
C ARG A 90 -8.42 -14.84 -11.90
N ASN A 91 -9.33 -14.32 -11.07
CA ASN A 91 -10.72 -14.78 -11.04
C ASN A 91 -11.42 -14.58 -12.38
N LEU A 92 -11.16 -13.45 -13.06
CA LEU A 92 -11.67 -13.19 -14.40
C LEU A 92 -11.21 -14.24 -15.43
N VAL A 93 -9.90 -14.53 -15.48
CA VAL A 93 -9.31 -15.53 -16.39
C VAL A 93 -9.82 -16.94 -16.12
N GLU A 94 -9.92 -17.31 -14.84
CA GLU A 94 -10.34 -18.65 -14.40
C GLU A 94 -11.87 -18.84 -14.43
N GLY A 95 -12.63 -17.79 -14.72
CA GLY A 95 -14.08 -17.82 -14.69
C GLY A 95 -14.68 -17.87 -13.28
N ASN A 96 -13.87 -17.64 -12.25
CA ASN A 96 -14.26 -17.70 -10.86
C ASN A 96 -15.08 -16.46 -10.44
N SER A 97 -16.14 -16.68 -9.66
CA SER A 97 -16.97 -15.62 -9.08
C SER A 97 -16.67 -15.36 -7.61
N ALA A 98 -15.61 -15.95 -7.06
CA ALA A 98 -15.18 -15.74 -5.69
C ALA A 98 -14.87 -14.25 -5.46
N LYS A 99 -15.34 -13.72 -4.33
CA LYS A 99 -15.02 -12.36 -3.92
C LYS A 99 -13.54 -12.31 -3.53
N VAL A 100 -12.79 -11.35 -4.07
CA VAL A 100 -11.41 -11.11 -3.65
C VAL A 100 -11.40 -10.63 -2.19
N GLU A 101 -10.55 -11.24 -1.38
CA GLU A 101 -10.30 -10.80 -0.01
C GLU A 101 -9.30 -9.65 -0.05
N ALA A 102 -9.78 -8.41 0.02
CA ALA A 102 -8.93 -7.21 0.05
C ALA A 102 -8.56 -6.75 1.47
N ILE A 103 -9.27 -7.25 2.50
CA ILE A 103 -9.03 -6.90 3.90
C ILE A 103 -7.96 -7.82 4.50
N CYS A 104 -6.98 -7.25 5.18
CA CYS A 104 -5.99 -7.97 5.98
C CYS A 104 -6.04 -7.50 7.44
N LYS A 105 -6.33 -8.41 8.38
CA LYS A 105 -6.41 -8.07 9.81
C LYS A 105 -5.05 -8.07 10.50
N ASP A 106 -4.04 -8.66 9.87
CA ASP A 106 -2.71 -8.82 10.43
C ASP A 106 -1.79 -7.63 10.12
N GLY A 107 -2.19 -6.75 9.20
CA GLY A 107 -1.45 -5.54 8.85
C GLY A 107 -0.55 -5.69 7.62
N ASP A 108 -0.74 -6.73 6.81
CA ASP A 108 0.06 -6.93 5.58
C ASP A 108 -0.45 -6.03 4.44
N TRP A 109 -0.04 -4.75 4.50
CA TRP A 109 -0.35 -3.73 3.51
C TRP A 109 0.72 -3.58 2.41
N PHE A 110 1.92 -4.08 2.67
CA PHE A 110 3.08 -3.98 1.78
C PHE A 110 3.09 -5.15 0.77
N PRO A 111 3.74 -5.01 -0.40
CA PRO A 111 3.88 -6.11 -1.34
C PRO A 111 4.59 -7.30 -0.69
N ALA A 112 4.41 -8.50 -1.22
CA ALA A 112 5.22 -9.65 -0.82
C ALA A 112 6.71 -9.34 -1.10
N VAL A 113 7.45 -8.95 -0.06
CA VAL A 113 8.89 -8.72 -0.15
C VAL A 113 9.59 -10.00 0.29
N ASP A 114 10.40 -10.55 -0.62
CA ASP A 114 11.38 -11.55 -0.26
C ASP A 114 12.54 -10.85 0.44
N PHE A 115 12.60 -11.00 1.76
CA PHE A 115 13.71 -10.46 2.52
C PHE A 115 14.97 -11.28 2.24
N PRO A 116 16.14 -10.63 2.07
CA PRO A 116 17.39 -11.36 1.95
C PRO A 116 17.55 -12.24 3.19
N GLU A 117 17.73 -13.54 2.96
CA GLU A 117 17.87 -14.48 4.07
C GLU A 117 19.08 -14.06 4.90
N PRO A 118 18.93 -13.83 6.22
CA PRO A 118 20.09 -13.59 7.06
C PRO A 118 20.96 -14.84 7.01
N THR A 119 22.17 -14.74 6.46
CA THR A 119 23.10 -15.86 6.41
C THR A 119 23.45 -16.27 7.86
N PRO A 120 23.25 -17.54 8.26
CA PRO A 120 23.65 -17.99 9.59
C PRO A 120 25.12 -17.69 9.86
N LEU A 121 25.46 -17.28 11.08
CA LEU A 121 26.84 -16.92 11.44
C LEU A 121 27.84 -18.07 11.21
N ALA A 122 27.38 -19.32 11.30
CA ALA A 122 28.20 -20.48 10.98
C ALA A 122 28.61 -20.52 9.50
N GLU A 123 27.75 -20.08 8.59
CA GLU A 123 28.05 -20.00 7.16
C GLU A 123 28.98 -18.83 6.86
N LEU A 124 28.71 -17.64 7.41
CA LEU A 124 29.61 -16.48 7.30
C LEU A 124 31.01 -16.81 7.86
N ALA A 125 31.10 -17.49 9.01
CA ALA A 125 32.37 -17.91 9.58
C ALA A 125 33.09 -18.95 8.71
N LYS A 126 32.34 -19.85 8.06
CA LYS A 126 32.91 -20.83 7.14
C LYS A 126 33.47 -20.15 5.89
N GLU A 127 32.78 -19.15 5.37
CA GLU A 127 33.23 -18.32 4.24
C GLU A 127 34.48 -17.52 4.61
N ALA A 128 34.47 -16.79 5.73
CA ALA A 128 35.62 -16.03 6.21
C ALA A 128 36.88 -16.92 6.41
N VAL A 129 36.71 -18.09 7.05
CA VAL A 129 37.81 -19.06 7.20
C VAL A 129 38.30 -19.56 5.84
N ASN A 130 37.40 -19.73 4.86
CA ASN A 130 37.78 -20.16 3.52
C ASN A 130 38.55 -19.08 2.76
N GLU A 131 38.09 -17.84 2.79
CA GLU A 131 38.75 -16.70 2.15
C GLU A 131 40.14 -16.46 2.73
N GLU A 132 40.26 -16.44 4.06
CA GLU A 132 41.55 -16.27 4.72
C GLU A 132 42.49 -17.45 4.46
N ALA A 133 41.96 -18.67 4.42
CA ALA A 133 42.75 -19.84 4.03
C ALA A 133 43.24 -19.77 2.57
N ALA A 134 42.42 -19.24 1.65
CA ALA A 134 42.82 -19.04 0.26
C ALA A 134 43.89 -17.95 0.14
N ALA A 135 43.71 -16.81 0.82
CA ALA A 135 44.67 -15.71 0.84
C ALA A 135 46.04 -16.13 1.40
N ARG A 136 46.04 -17.05 2.38
CA ARG A 136 47.25 -17.62 2.98
C ARG A 136 47.81 -18.86 2.26
N GLY A 137 47.21 -19.28 1.15
CA GLY A 137 47.65 -20.45 0.38
C GLY A 137 47.58 -21.78 1.15
N LEU A 138 46.65 -21.91 2.12
CA LEU A 138 46.54 -23.10 2.95
C LEU A 138 46.07 -24.32 2.16
N THR A 139 46.60 -25.50 2.51
CA THR A 139 46.17 -26.76 1.90
C THR A 139 44.75 -27.15 2.33
N ARG A 140 44.13 -28.06 1.58
CA ARG A 140 42.76 -28.56 1.87
C ARG A 140 42.63 -29.13 3.28
N GLU A 141 43.66 -29.79 3.78
CA GLU A 141 43.68 -30.35 5.15
C GLU A 141 43.79 -29.27 6.21
N GLN A 142 44.65 -28.27 6.00
CA GLN A 142 44.78 -27.11 6.88
C GLN A 142 43.49 -26.29 6.94
N ARG A 143 42.81 -26.10 5.81
CA ARG A 143 41.50 -25.43 5.73
C ARG A 143 40.44 -26.18 6.54
N ARG A 144 40.37 -27.52 6.42
CA ARG A 144 39.46 -28.36 7.23
C ARG A 144 39.81 -28.34 8.71
N ALA A 145 41.09 -28.26 9.07
CA ALA A 145 41.51 -28.13 10.46
C ALA A 145 41.12 -26.77 11.05
N ALA A 146 41.29 -25.67 10.31
CA ALA A 146 40.86 -24.33 10.69
C ALA A 146 39.33 -24.26 10.87
N GLN A 147 38.56 -24.80 9.91
CA GLN A 147 37.10 -24.90 10.04
C GLN A 147 36.70 -25.69 11.30
N ARG A 148 37.35 -26.82 11.61
CA ARG A 148 37.07 -27.60 12.83
C ARG A 148 37.46 -26.88 14.13
N LYS A 149 38.32 -25.86 14.08
CA LYS A 149 38.58 -25.01 15.25
C LYS A 149 37.39 -24.11 15.56
N VAL A 150 36.63 -23.70 14.55
CA VAL A 150 35.54 -22.72 14.63
C VAL A 150 34.15 -23.38 14.66
N LEU A 151 33.94 -24.46 13.90
CA LEU A 151 32.66 -25.14 13.69
C LEU A 151 32.59 -26.49 14.44
N LYS A 152 31.38 -26.86 14.87
CA LYS A 152 31.03 -28.17 15.45
C LYS A 152 29.61 -28.56 15.03
N GLY A 153 29.44 -29.73 14.40
CA GLY A 153 28.11 -30.27 14.05
C GLY A 153 27.33 -29.44 13.03
N GLY A 154 27.99 -28.62 12.21
CA GLY A 154 27.34 -27.71 11.25
C GLY A 154 27.08 -26.29 11.80
N GLY A 155 27.21 -26.07 13.12
CA GLY A 155 27.14 -24.75 13.75
C GLY A 155 28.48 -24.25 14.28
N LEU A 156 28.51 -23.06 14.88
CA LEU A 156 29.67 -22.53 15.59
C LEU A 156 29.91 -23.27 16.91
N LYS A 157 31.16 -23.37 17.36
CA LYS A 157 31.46 -23.86 18.71
C LYS A 157 30.88 -22.92 19.78
N PRO A 158 30.41 -23.45 20.93
CA PRO A 158 29.83 -22.63 22.00
C PRO A 158 30.74 -21.48 22.48
N ASP A 159 32.03 -21.72 22.67
CA ASP A 159 32.96 -20.69 23.15
C ASP A 159 33.19 -19.57 22.12
N VAL A 160 33.20 -19.93 20.83
CA VAL A 160 33.30 -18.96 19.72
C VAL A 160 32.00 -18.16 19.61
N LEU A 161 30.86 -18.84 19.70
CA LEU A 161 29.53 -18.22 19.70
C LEU A 161 29.40 -17.20 20.84
N LYS A 162 29.83 -17.59 22.05
CA LYS A 162 29.82 -16.72 23.24
C LYS A 162 30.69 -15.48 23.04
N ALA A 163 31.93 -15.64 22.55
CA ALA A 163 32.82 -14.52 22.28
C ALA A 163 32.25 -13.56 21.21
N ILE A 164 31.67 -14.09 20.13
CA ILE A 164 31.01 -13.27 19.09
C ILE A 164 29.81 -12.53 19.67
N ARG A 165 28.99 -13.18 20.50
CA ARG A 165 27.81 -12.56 21.11
C ARG A 165 28.20 -11.41 22.03
N GLU A 166 29.20 -11.62 22.89
CA GLU A 166 29.71 -10.60 23.83
C GLU A 166 30.32 -9.39 23.12
N MET A 167 30.92 -9.58 21.93
CA MET A 167 31.57 -8.50 21.18
C MET A 167 30.66 -7.80 20.15
N ASN A 168 29.69 -8.51 19.56
CA ASN A 168 29.04 -8.05 18.33
C ASN A 168 27.51 -8.04 18.34
N ALA A 169 26.82 -8.53 19.37
CA ALA A 169 25.35 -8.58 19.36
C ALA A 169 24.72 -7.18 19.24
N SER A 170 25.24 -6.20 19.99
CA SER A 170 24.78 -4.80 19.92
C SER A 170 25.13 -4.13 18.58
N VAL A 171 26.29 -4.46 18.01
CA VAL A 171 26.75 -3.96 16.71
C VAL A 171 25.85 -4.49 15.58
N TYR A 172 25.52 -5.78 15.61
CA TYR A 172 24.61 -6.40 14.65
C TYR A 172 23.21 -5.78 14.73
N ILE A 173 22.62 -5.70 15.93
CA ILE A 173 21.30 -5.09 16.13
C ILE A 173 21.29 -3.65 15.60
N SER A 174 22.32 -2.86 15.92
CA SER A 174 22.44 -1.48 15.43
C SER A 174 22.47 -1.43 13.90
N SER A 175 23.28 -2.28 13.26
CA SER A 175 23.38 -2.35 11.79
C SER A 175 22.05 -2.73 11.12
N VAL A 176 21.28 -3.67 11.71
CA VAL A 176 19.97 -4.08 11.20
C VAL A 176 18.96 -2.94 11.32
N THR A 177 18.87 -2.30 12.50
CA THR A 177 17.93 -1.17 12.72
C THR A 177 18.29 0.08 11.91
N GLU A 178 19.55 0.18 11.47
CA GLU A 178 20.01 1.22 10.58
C GLU A 178 19.57 0.99 9.13
N GLN A 179 19.56 -0.27 8.68
CA GLN A 179 19.22 -0.65 7.30
C GLN A 179 17.72 -0.85 7.09
N TYR A 180 17.01 -1.32 8.11
CA TYR A 180 15.61 -1.71 8.01
C TYR A 180 14.75 -0.98 9.05
N PRO A 181 13.47 -0.69 8.73
CA PRO A 181 12.52 -0.01 9.63
C PRO A 181 12.08 -0.92 10.78
N MET A 182 13.02 -1.27 11.67
CA MET A 182 12.86 -2.32 12.66
C MET A 182 13.08 -1.82 14.08
N GLN A 183 12.19 -2.21 14.99
CA GLN A 183 12.36 -1.97 16.42
C GLN A 183 13.42 -2.91 17.00
N ALA A 184 14.12 -2.50 18.05
CA ALA A 184 15.25 -3.26 18.61
C ALA A 184 14.90 -4.71 18.98
N TRP A 185 13.70 -4.94 19.52
CA TRP A 185 13.24 -6.28 19.90
C TRP A 185 12.92 -7.18 18.70
N HIS A 186 12.51 -6.63 17.56
CA HIS A 186 12.41 -7.39 16.31
C HIS A 186 13.81 -7.73 15.76
N ALA A 187 14.76 -6.79 15.85
CA ALA A 187 16.15 -7.02 15.45
C ALA A 187 16.85 -8.06 16.34
N GLU A 188 16.44 -8.17 17.60
CA GLU A 188 16.90 -9.24 18.50
C GLU A 188 16.47 -10.62 18.02
N VAL A 189 15.27 -10.78 17.45
CA VAL A 189 14.84 -12.06 16.84
C VAL A 189 15.72 -12.42 15.65
N LEU A 190 16.07 -11.44 14.80
CA LEU A 190 17.02 -11.67 13.70
C LEU A 190 18.41 -12.05 14.23
N SER A 191 18.86 -11.39 15.30
CA SER A 191 20.12 -11.73 15.95
C SER A 191 20.11 -13.18 16.45
N ARG A 192 19.04 -13.58 17.17
CA ARG A 192 18.83 -14.97 17.62
C ARG A 192 18.82 -15.95 16.46
N TYR A 193 18.18 -15.61 15.34
CA TYR A 193 18.19 -16.43 14.13
C TYR A 193 19.61 -16.60 13.55
N CYS A 194 20.40 -15.53 13.45
CA CYS A 194 21.80 -15.61 13.02
C CYS A 194 22.64 -16.52 13.93
N PHE A 195 22.31 -16.58 15.23
CA PHE A 195 22.95 -17.47 16.21
C PHE A 195 22.34 -18.89 16.25
N GLY A 196 21.32 -19.19 15.44
CA GLY A 196 20.63 -20.49 15.41
C GLY A 196 19.66 -20.73 16.58
N GLU A 197 19.27 -19.68 17.30
CA GLU A 197 18.38 -19.71 18.48
C GLU A 197 16.92 -19.34 18.14
N ALA A 198 16.66 -19.00 16.88
CA ALA A 198 15.32 -18.78 16.33
C ALA A 198 15.23 -19.48 14.97
N THR A 199 14.01 -19.78 14.56
CA THR A 199 13.68 -20.36 13.27
C THR A 199 13.61 -19.29 12.19
N LYS A 200 13.67 -19.71 10.93
CA LYS A 200 13.48 -18.82 9.77
C LYS A 200 12.11 -18.14 9.82
N GLU A 201 11.08 -18.88 10.19
CA GLU A 201 9.71 -18.36 10.30
C GLU A 201 9.61 -17.26 11.36
N GLU A 202 10.22 -17.44 12.54
CA GLU A 202 10.28 -16.40 13.57
C GLU A 202 11.00 -15.13 13.08
N ALA A 203 12.12 -15.28 12.36
CA ALA A 203 12.86 -14.17 11.78
C ALA A 203 12.04 -13.42 10.71
N THR A 204 11.41 -14.15 9.79
CA THR A 204 10.53 -13.57 8.76
C THR A 204 9.35 -12.84 9.38
N ASN A 205 8.72 -13.43 10.41
CA ASN A 205 7.59 -12.81 11.10
C ASN A 205 8.00 -11.55 11.86
N ALA A 206 9.15 -11.56 12.55
CA ALA A 206 9.67 -10.36 13.21
C ALA A 206 9.95 -9.23 12.22
N PHE A 207 10.45 -9.58 11.02
CA PHE A 207 10.66 -8.58 9.97
C PHE A 207 9.34 -8.00 9.46
N ARG A 208 8.35 -8.86 9.17
CA ARG A 208 7.02 -8.41 8.72
C ARG A 208 6.32 -7.57 9.77
N ASP A 209 6.36 -7.98 11.04
CA ASP A 209 5.79 -7.23 12.17
C ASP A 209 6.37 -5.82 12.30
N ALA A 210 7.66 -5.64 12.00
CA ALA A 210 8.27 -4.31 12.00
C ALA A 210 7.66 -3.36 10.94
N LEU A 211 7.24 -3.89 9.78
CA LEU A 211 6.62 -3.12 8.70
C LEU A 211 5.12 -2.87 8.92
N ARG A 212 4.46 -3.70 9.73
CA ARG A 212 3.02 -3.62 10.03
C ARG A 212 2.63 -2.41 10.89
N ASP A 213 3.60 -1.68 11.44
CA ASP A 213 3.37 -0.51 12.29
C ASP A 213 3.75 0.82 11.59
N PRO A 214 2.77 1.55 11.01
CA PRO A 214 3.00 2.84 10.38
C PRO A 214 3.53 3.90 11.37
N CYS A 215 3.17 3.83 12.65
CA CYS A 215 3.68 4.70 13.71
C CYS A 215 5.20 4.65 13.79
N TRP A 216 5.72 3.42 13.82
CA TRP A 216 7.15 3.17 13.85
C TRP A 216 7.82 3.53 12.53
N LEU A 217 7.23 3.12 11.41
CA LEU A 217 7.77 3.37 10.07
C LEU A 217 8.00 4.88 9.83
N MET A 218 7.03 5.73 10.21
CA MET A 218 7.18 7.19 10.07
C MET A 218 8.30 7.77 10.94
N ARG A 219 8.50 7.23 12.16
CA ARG A 219 9.63 7.63 13.02
C ARG A 219 10.96 7.15 12.48
N TRP A 220 10.98 6.00 11.83
CA TRP A 220 12.21 5.51 11.20
C TRP A 220 12.61 6.40 10.02
N PHE A 221 11.66 6.80 9.16
CA PHE A 221 11.92 7.76 8.10
C PHE A 221 12.41 9.13 8.59
N ALA A 222 12.04 9.53 9.81
CA ALA A 222 12.57 10.76 10.42
C ALA A 222 14.11 10.77 10.53
N ASN A 223 14.72 9.59 10.66
CA ASN A 223 16.18 9.44 10.79
C ASN A 223 16.84 8.92 9.50
N LYS A 224 16.03 8.53 8.50
CA LYS A 224 16.46 7.87 7.25
C LYS A 224 15.60 8.34 6.08
N GLU A 225 15.56 9.66 5.86
CA GLU A 225 14.67 10.30 4.87
C GLU A 225 14.82 9.73 3.46
N GLU A 226 16.05 9.52 3.00
CA GLU A 226 16.34 8.97 1.66
C GLU A 226 15.66 7.61 1.42
N LEU A 227 15.43 6.84 2.49
CA LEU A 227 14.77 5.54 2.41
C LEU A 227 13.23 5.66 2.32
N ALA A 228 12.67 6.84 2.59
CA ALA A 228 11.25 7.14 2.36
C ALA A 228 10.93 7.44 0.89
N HIS A 229 11.94 7.92 0.12
CA HIS A 229 11.75 8.37 -1.26
C HIS A 229 11.11 7.33 -2.18
N PRO A 230 11.50 6.03 -2.16
CA PRO A 230 10.85 5.03 -3.01
C PRO A 230 9.35 4.87 -2.73
N LEU A 231 8.93 4.91 -1.45
CA LEU A 231 7.51 4.80 -1.09
C LEU A 231 6.71 6.02 -1.54
N VAL A 232 7.26 7.22 -1.38
CA VAL A 232 6.62 8.46 -1.84
C VAL A 232 6.54 8.49 -3.37
N ALA A 233 7.59 8.04 -4.06
CA ALA A 233 7.67 8.01 -5.50
C ALA A 233 6.67 7.03 -6.13
N MET A 234 6.33 5.93 -5.45
CA MET A 234 5.38 4.92 -5.92
C MET A 234 4.02 5.51 -6.29
N VAL A 235 3.57 6.56 -5.60
CA VAL A 235 2.27 7.22 -5.84
C VAL A 235 2.45 8.53 -6.61
N ARG A 236 3.42 9.37 -6.19
CA ARG A 236 3.56 10.72 -6.75
C ARG A 236 4.09 10.73 -8.18
N LYS A 237 5.01 9.84 -8.55
CA LYS A 237 5.59 9.83 -9.91
C LYS A 237 4.52 9.44 -10.95
N PRO A 238 3.79 8.31 -10.80
CA PRO A 238 2.69 8.01 -11.69
C PRO A 238 1.61 9.11 -11.73
N GLY A 239 1.30 9.72 -10.58
CA GLY A 239 0.34 10.82 -10.50
C GLY A 239 0.72 12.02 -11.36
N ARG A 240 2.00 12.43 -11.36
CA ARG A 240 2.50 13.50 -12.24
C ARG A 240 2.46 13.11 -13.71
N GLU A 241 2.96 11.92 -14.05
CA GLU A 241 3.02 11.45 -15.43
C GLU A 241 1.63 11.35 -16.05
N ILE A 242 0.66 10.80 -15.33
CA ILE A 242 -0.73 10.69 -15.78
C ILE A 242 -1.43 12.05 -15.78
N GLY A 243 -1.18 12.89 -14.76
CA GLY A 243 -1.70 14.26 -14.70
C GLY A 243 -1.27 15.11 -15.90
N GLU A 244 -0.02 14.99 -16.34
CA GLU A 244 0.47 15.61 -17.57
C GLU A 244 -0.27 15.12 -18.81
N LYS A 245 -0.51 13.81 -18.93
CA LYS A 245 -1.30 13.26 -20.06
C LYS A 245 -2.73 13.76 -20.05
N PHE A 246 -3.37 13.87 -18.89
CA PHE A 246 -4.73 14.42 -18.80
C PHE A 246 -4.80 15.90 -19.12
N ARG A 247 -3.85 16.72 -18.66
CA ARG A 247 -3.78 18.12 -19.06
C ARG A 247 -3.58 18.26 -20.57
N GLY A 248 -2.74 17.42 -21.18
CA GLY A 248 -2.61 17.34 -22.63
C GLY A 248 -3.92 16.97 -23.34
N LEU A 249 -4.65 15.97 -22.81
CA LEU A 249 -5.96 15.59 -23.34
C LEU A 249 -7.00 16.72 -23.24
N VAL A 250 -6.97 17.49 -22.15
CA VAL A 250 -7.84 18.67 -21.99
C VAL A 250 -7.52 19.74 -23.03
N GLY A 251 -6.23 20.01 -23.28
CA GLY A 251 -5.80 20.93 -24.34
C GLY A 251 -6.29 20.48 -25.73
N LEU A 252 -6.14 19.20 -26.05
CA LEU A 252 -6.68 18.65 -27.30
C LEU A 252 -8.21 18.78 -27.38
N ALA A 253 -8.92 18.57 -26.28
CA ALA A 253 -10.37 18.76 -26.24
C ALA A 253 -10.79 20.23 -26.43
N GLU A 254 -10.01 21.19 -25.92
CA GLU A 254 -10.23 22.61 -26.16
C GLU A 254 -10.04 22.98 -27.63
N GLU A 255 -8.97 22.48 -28.27
CA GLU A 255 -8.73 22.66 -29.71
C GLU A 255 -9.88 22.09 -30.53
N ILE A 256 -10.32 20.86 -30.23
CA ILE A 256 -11.44 20.23 -30.91
C ILE A 256 -12.73 21.05 -30.77
N ARG A 257 -13.05 21.54 -29.56
CA ARG A 257 -14.22 22.41 -29.34
C ARG A 257 -14.16 23.68 -30.19
N SER A 258 -12.98 24.27 -30.36
CA SER A 258 -12.81 25.46 -31.20
C SER A 258 -13.12 25.18 -32.69
N LEU A 259 -12.92 23.94 -33.13
CA LEU A 259 -13.16 23.47 -34.49
C LEU A 259 -14.52 22.77 -34.67
N GLU A 260 -15.32 22.63 -33.60
CA GLU A 260 -16.53 21.82 -33.59
C GLU A 260 -17.57 22.27 -34.64
N HIS A 261 -17.63 23.57 -34.92
CA HIS A 261 -18.48 24.15 -35.97
C HIS A 261 -18.11 23.71 -37.39
N LEU A 262 -16.93 23.13 -37.60
CA LEU A 262 -16.45 22.60 -38.87
C LEU A 262 -16.61 21.09 -38.99
N LEU A 263 -17.05 20.42 -37.92
CA LEU A 263 -17.18 18.96 -37.86
C LEU A 263 -18.66 18.57 -38.00
N GLU A 264 -18.94 17.58 -38.85
CA GLU A 264 -20.29 17.01 -38.98
C GLU A 264 -20.73 16.29 -37.69
N ASP A 265 -19.77 15.66 -37.00
CA ASP A 265 -19.98 14.96 -35.72
C ASP A 265 -18.90 15.35 -34.70
N SER A 266 -19.32 15.74 -33.50
CA SER A 266 -18.39 16.05 -32.41
C SER A 266 -17.68 14.78 -31.92
N PRO A 267 -16.32 14.76 -31.90
CA PRO A 267 -15.58 13.64 -31.34
C PRO A 267 -15.59 13.63 -29.80
N LEU A 268 -16.11 14.69 -29.16
CA LEU A 268 -16.22 14.83 -27.71
C LEU A 268 -17.61 14.46 -27.20
N SER A 269 -18.18 13.37 -27.69
CA SER A 269 -19.46 12.87 -27.19
C SER A 269 -19.29 11.99 -25.96
N ARG A 270 -20.27 12.03 -25.04
CA ARG A 270 -20.27 11.17 -23.84
C ARG A 270 -20.28 9.69 -24.21
N GLU A 271 -20.93 9.33 -25.30
CA GLU A 271 -20.96 7.95 -25.80
C GLU A 271 -19.56 7.46 -26.22
N ARG A 272 -18.83 8.26 -27.02
CA ARG A 272 -17.46 7.94 -27.42
C ARG A 272 -16.53 7.85 -26.21
N TRP A 273 -16.70 8.74 -25.23
CA TRP A 273 -15.96 8.69 -23.98
C TRP A 273 -16.20 7.40 -23.18
N ASN A 274 -17.47 6.99 -23.06
CA ASN A 274 -17.79 5.75 -22.36
C ASN A 274 -17.18 4.54 -23.11
N LYS A 275 -17.19 4.51 -24.45
CA LYS A 275 -16.51 3.47 -25.24
C LYS A 275 -14.99 3.44 -25.00
N LEU A 276 -14.36 4.61 -24.84
CA LEU A 276 -12.93 4.72 -24.48
C LEU A 276 -12.66 4.22 -23.06
N LEU A 277 -13.56 4.50 -22.12
CA LEU A 277 -13.50 3.97 -20.75
C LEU A 277 -13.61 2.44 -20.76
N ASP A 278 -14.63 1.87 -21.40
CA ASP A 278 -14.84 0.43 -21.47
C ASP A 278 -13.61 -0.27 -22.06
N LYS A 279 -13.09 0.27 -23.16
CA LYS A 279 -11.84 -0.21 -23.75
C LYS A 279 -10.66 -0.09 -22.78
N GLY A 280 -10.51 1.03 -22.09
CA GLY A 280 -9.43 1.23 -21.12
C GLY A 280 -9.46 0.23 -19.96
N ILE A 281 -10.65 -0.10 -19.45
CA ILE A 281 -10.82 -1.13 -18.42
C ILE A 281 -10.38 -2.50 -18.94
N VAL A 282 -10.86 -2.89 -20.13
CA VAL A 282 -10.51 -4.16 -20.77
C VAL A 282 -9.01 -4.23 -21.09
N ASP A 283 -8.41 -3.16 -21.61
CA ASP A 283 -6.99 -3.09 -21.95
C ASP A 283 -6.10 -3.28 -20.71
N VAL A 284 -6.46 -2.66 -19.58
CA VAL A 284 -5.73 -2.83 -18.31
C VAL A 284 -5.88 -4.26 -17.79
N ALA A 285 -7.10 -4.81 -17.74
CA ALA A 285 -7.33 -6.19 -17.31
C ALA A 285 -6.55 -7.20 -18.19
N THR A 286 -6.56 -6.98 -19.50
CA THR A 286 -5.82 -7.78 -20.51
C THR A 286 -4.32 -7.69 -20.26
N GLY A 287 -3.78 -6.49 -19.99
CA GLY A 287 -2.38 -6.28 -19.68
C GLY A 287 -1.94 -7.05 -18.43
N VAL A 288 -2.73 -6.96 -17.36
CA VAL A 288 -2.48 -7.71 -16.11
C VAL A 288 -2.57 -9.21 -16.34
N ALA A 289 -3.57 -9.69 -17.11
CA ALA A 289 -3.73 -11.11 -17.41
C ALA A 289 -2.51 -11.68 -18.16
N LYS A 290 -1.98 -10.95 -19.15
CA LYS A 290 -0.76 -11.33 -19.88
C LYS A 290 0.48 -11.39 -18.99
N GLN A 291 0.56 -10.53 -17.98
CA GLN A 291 1.64 -10.52 -17.01
C GLN A 291 1.55 -11.73 -16.06
N LEU A 292 0.35 -12.06 -15.58
CA LEU A 292 0.11 -13.17 -14.65
C LEU A 292 0.19 -14.54 -15.32
N PHE A 293 -0.25 -14.63 -16.58
CA PHE A 293 -0.34 -15.87 -17.34
C PHE A 293 0.43 -15.73 -18.66
N PRO A 294 1.76 -15.96 -18.65
CA PRO A 294 2.56 -15.92 -19.87
C PRO A 294 1.99 -16.88 -20.93
N GLY A 295 1.58 -16.33 -22.08
CA GLY A 295 0.94 -17.09 -23.17
C GLY A 295 -0.58 -16.99 -23.20
N TRP A 296 -1.22 -16.29 -22.26
CA TRP A 296 -2.65 -15.99 -22.35
C TRP A 296 -2.94 -15.05 -23.53
N SER A 297 -3.90 -15.46 -24.37
CA SER A 297 -4.28 -14.77 -25.62
C SER A 297 -5.79 -14.57 -25.76
N GLY A 298 -6.53 -14.69 -24.64
CA GLY A 298 -7.97 -14.48 -24.63
C GLY A 298 -8.37 -13.01 -24.83
N GLU A 299 -9.68 -12.81 -24.97
CA GLU A 299 -10.31 -11.49 -24.97
C GLU A 299 -11.31 -11.45 -23.81
N PHE A 300 -11.49 -10.27 -23.23
CA PHE A 300 -12.47 -10.05 -22.17
C PHE A 300 -13.63 -9.21 -22.66
N ASP A 301 -14.83 -9.58 -22.22
CA ASP A 301 -16.01 -8.73 -22.32
C ASP A 301 -16.06 -7.73 -21.14
N ILE A 302 -16.51 -6.51 -21.40
CA ILE A 302 -16.55 -5.44 -20.38
C ILE A 302 -17.50 -5.77 -19.22
N GLU A 303 -18.61 -6.48 -19.47
CA GLU A 303 -19.54 -6.89 -18.42
C GLU A 303 -18.88 -7.89 -17.47
N ASP A 304 -18.09 -8.82 -18.03
CA ASP A 304 -17.31 -9.78 -17.25
C ASP A 304 -16.22 -9.09 -16.41
N VAL A 305 -15.48 -8.14 -16.99
CA VAL A 305 -14.48 -7.37 -16.24
C VAL A 305 -15.13 -6.56 -15.13
N THR A 306 -16.22 -5.85 -15.42
CA THR A 306 -16.94 -5.04 -14.43
C THR A 306 -17.46 -5.88 -13.27
N ARG A 307 -17.95 -7.09 -13.57
CA ARG A 307 -18.51 -8.01 -12.57
C ARG A 307 -17.44 -8.66 -11.70
N ARG A 308 -16.31 -9.07 -12.27
CA ARG A 308 -15.27 -9.86 -11.58
C ARG A 308 -14.09 -9.04 -11.08
N CYS A 309 -13.89 -7.84 -11.62
CA CYS A 309 -12.83 -6.91 -11.23
C CYS A 309 -13.42 -5.57 -10.73
N PRO A 310 -14.24 -5.59 -9.67
CA PRO A 310 -14.95 -4.40 -9.22
C PRO A 310 -14.01 -3.29 -8.73
N GLY A 311 -12.89 -3.63 -8.10
CA GLY A 311 -11.87 -2.69 -7.63
C GLY A 311 -11.12 -2.04 -8.80
N LEU A 312 -10.62 -2.84 -9.74
CA LEU A 312 -10.02 -2.31 -10.97
C LEU A 312 -11.00 -1.39 -11.72
N THR A 313 -12.25 -1.83 -11.86
CA THR A 313 -13.29 -1.06 -12.56
C THR A 313 -13.59 0.24 -11.84
N ALA A 314 -13.73 0.23 -10.51
CA ALA A 314 -13.94 1.43 -9.70
C ALA A 314 -12.78 2.42 -9.85
N MET A 315 -11.53 1.95 -9.78
CA MET A 315 -10.33 2.78 -9.95
C MET A 315 -10.30 3.47 -11.32
N ILE A 316 -10.37 2.69 -12.41
CA ILE A 316 -10.27 3.23 -13.78
C ILE A 316 -11.49 4.09 -14.13
N SER A 317 -12.69 3.67 -13.75
CA SER A 317 -13.90 4.44 -14.04
C SER A 317 -13.95 5.76 -13.29
N SER A 318 -13.48 5.80 -12.05
CA SER A 318 -13.43 7.03 -11.25
C SER A 318 -12.52 8.08 -11.88
N ILE A 319 -11.35 7.68 -12.37
CA ILE A 319 -10.41 8.61 -12.99
C ILE A 319 -10.90 9.11 -14.36
N TYR A 320 -11.44 8.24 -15.21
CA TYR A 320 -12.05 8.67 -16.47
C TYR A 320 -13.27 9.55 -16.24
N SER A 321 -14.09 9.25 -15.23
CA SER A 321 -15.23 10.09 -14.89
C SER A 321 -14.79 11.47 -14.40
N SER A 322 -13.69 11.57 -13.65
CA SER A 322 -13.22 12.85 -13.13
C SER A 322 -12.51 13.70 -14.19
N VAL A 323 -11.79 13.07 -15.12
CA VAL A 323 -11.17 13.74 -16.28
C VAL A 323 -12.21 14.21 -17.27
N TRP A 324 -13.33 13.49 -17.41
CA TRP A 324 -14.43 13.90 -18.28
C TRP A 324 -14.96 15.30 -17.95
N ASP A 325 -14.99 15.70 -16.69
CA ASP A 325 -15.47 17.04 -16.32
C ASP A 325 -14.62 18.14 -16.96
N ASN A 326 -13.31 17.89 -17.11
CA ASN A 326 -12.42 18.78 -17.84
C ASN A 326 -12.55 18.64 -19.35
N VAL A 327 -12.59 17.40 -19.85
CA VAL A 327 -12.70 17.10 -21.29
C VAL A 327 -14.02 17.57 -21.87
N SER A 328 -15.11 17.60 -21.10
CA SER A 328 -16.42 18.14 -21.54
C SER A 328 -16.56 19.65 -21.37
N GLY A 329 -15.59 20.30 -20.72
CA GLY A 329 -15.63 21.73 -20.43
C GLY A 329 -16.53 22.12 -19.25
N SER A 330 -17.07 21.15 -18.50
CA SER A 330 -17.88 21.45 -17.30
C SER A 330 -17.03 21.98 -16.14
N ARG A 331 -15.72 21.68 -16.12
CA ARG A 331 -14.76 22.14 -15.12
C ARG A 331 -13.62 22.95 -15.74
N LYS A 332 -13.48 24.20 -15.28
CA LYS A 332 -12.41 25.13 -15.72
C LYS A 332 -11.03 24.83 -15.11
N ALA A 333 -10.98 24.33 -13.89
CA ALA A 333 -9.72 24.04 -13.22
C ALA A 333 -9.10 22.77 -13.80
N LEU A 334 -7.86 22.84 -14.28
CA LEU A 334 -7.15 21.69 -14.88
C LEU A 334 -7.04 20.48 -13.92
N PRO A 335 -6.91 19.26 -14.47
CA PRO A 335 -6.61 18.06 -13.69
C PRO A 335 -5.38 18.24 -12.79
N SER A 336 -5.51 17.92 -11.50
CA SER A 336 -4.40 17.94 -10.53
C SER A 336 -3.69 16.58 -10.49
N ASP A 337 -2.41 16.60 -10.11
CA ASP A 337 -1.61 15.37 -9.99
C ASP A 337 -2.12 14.42 -8.88
N SER A 338 -2.94 14.92 -7.95
CA SER A 338 -3.58 14.14 -6.88
C SER A 338 -4.75 13.28 -7.36
N GLN A 339 -5.40 13.63 -8.48
CA GLN A 339 -6.59 12.89 -8.93
C GLN A 339 -6.30 11.43 -9.26
N PHE A 340 -5.09 11.13 -9.73
CA PHE A 340 -4.69 9.74 -9.97
C PHE A 340 -4.53 8.94 -8.67
N PRO A 341 -3.73 9.39 -7.69
CA PRO A 341 -3.73 8.80 -6.34
C PRO A 341 -5.14 8.64 -5.75
N ASP A 342 -5.97 9.70 -5.78
CA ASP A 342 -7.33 9.68 -5.26
C ASP A 342 -8.18 8.57 -5.91
N ALA A 343 -8.02 8.36 -7.22
CA ALA A 343 -8.68 7.27 -7.94
C ALA A 343 -8.09 5.89 -7.62
N MET A 344 -6.78 5.79 -7.36
CA MET A 344 -6.16 4.52 -6.94
C MET A 344 -6.76 4.00 -5.64
N HIS A 345 -7.11 4.88 -4.69
CA HIS A 345 -7.81 4.48 -3.47
C HIS A 345 -9.15 3.79 -3.76
N ALA A 346 -9.82 4.14 -4.87
CA ALA A 346 -11.13 3.58 -5.22
C ALA A 346 -11.11 2.08 -5.52
N VAL A 347 -9.92 1.47 -5.72
CA VAL A 347 -9.78 0.00 -5.80
C VAL A 347 -10.38 -0.71 -4.58
N TYR A 348 -10.37 -0.05 -3.42
CA TYR A 348 -10.84 -0.61 -2.17
C TYR A 348 -12.31 -0.34 -1.87
N ALA A 349 -12.94 0.58 -2.58
CA ALA A 349 -14.31 1.00 -2.30
C ALA A 349 -15.35 -0.15 -2.40
N PRO A 350 -15.22 -1.14 -3.31
CA PRO A 350 -16.11 -2.32 -3.32
C PRO A 350 -15.93 -3.28 -2.12
N TYR A 351 -14.86 -3.10 -1.33
CA TYR A 351 -14.43 -4.03 -0.30
C TYR A 351 -14.67 -3.55 1.13
N VAL A 352 -15.19 -2.33 1.30
CA VAL A 352 -15.52 -1.75 2.60
C VAL A 352 -16.99 -1.34 2.67
N ASP A 353 -17.50 -1.08 3.87
CA ASP A 353 -18.88 -0.65 4.07
C ASP A 353 -19.04 0.86 3.88
N LEU A 354 -18.06 1.63 4.36
CA LEU A 354 -17.97 3.09 4.26
C LEU A 354 -16.63 3.48 3.67
N PHE A 355 -16.65 4.28 2.61
CA PHE A 355 -15.45 4.77 1.94
C PHE A 355 -15.44 6.29 1.94
N ARG A 356 -14.51 6.91 2.67
CA ARG A 356 -14.34 8.37 2.62
C ARG A 356 -13.48 8.72 1.42
N ALA A 357 -13.96 9.67 0.62
CA ALA A 357 -13.19 10.36 -0.39
C ALA A 357 -13.39 11.88 -0.25
N ASP A 358 -12.51 12.67 -0.85
CA ASP A 358 -12.71 14.12 -0.90
C ASP A 358 -14.01 14.48 -1.66
N ARG A 359 -14.46 15.72 -1.47
CA ARG A 359 -15.74 16.19 -2.02
C ARG A 359 -15.82 16.09 -3.56
N TYR A 360 -14.69 16.26 -4.24
CA TYR A 360 -14.62 16.20 -5.69
C TYR A 360 -14.62 14.76 -6.19
N MET A 361 -13.81 13.86 -5.63
CA MET A 361 -13.74 12.48 -6.12
C MET A 361 -14.89 11.59 -5.66
N ALA A 362 -15.51 11.87 -4.51
CA ALA A 362 -16.62 11.08 -3.97
C ALA A 362 -17.76 10.78 -4.97
N PRO A 363 -18.33 11.75 -5.72
CA PRO A 363 -19.38 11.45 -6.70
C PRO A 363 -18.89 10.57 -7.86
N HIS A 364 -17.63 10.73 -8.29
CA HIS A 364 -17.04 9.89 -9.35
C HIS A 364 -16.89 8.45 -8.86
N ILE A 365 -16.40 8.26 -7.64
CA ILE A 365 -16.23 6.93 -7.03
C ILE A 365 -17.60 6.29 -6.80
N GLN A 366 -18.54 7.00 -6.18
CA GLN A 366 -19.87 6.47 -5.85
C GLN A 366 -20.62 5.92 -7.07
N LYS A 367 -20.43 6.52 -8.25
CA LYS A 367 -21.04 6.08 -9.51
C LYS A 367 -20.58 4.67 -9.94
N HIS A 368 -19.39 4.25 -9.53
CA HIS A 368 -18.70 3.07 -10.07
C HIS A 368 -18.45 1.95 -9.05
N VAL A 369 -18.92 2.11 -7.82
CA VAL A 369 -18.75 1.11 -6.73
C VAL A 369 -19.85 0.01 -6.75
N GLY A 370 -20.84 0.12 -7.63
CA GLY A 370 -21.84 -0.92 -7.92
C GLY A 370 -22.94 -1.08 -6.86
N VAL A 371 -23.96 -1.88 -7.19
CA VAL A 371 -25.09 -2.22 -6.30
C VAL A 371 -24.60 -3.27 -5.28
N GLY A 372 -24.09 -2.81 -4.14
CA GLY A 372 -23.56 -3.66 -3.08
C GLY A 372 -22.19 -3.22 -2.54
N GLY A 373 -21.55 -2.23 -3.16
CA GLY A 373 -20.29 -1.69 -2.65
C GLY A 373 -20.48 -0.65 -1.53
N ALA A 374 -19.38 0.01 -1.13
CA ALA A 374 -19.40 0.99 -0.05
C ALA A 374 -20.39 2.14 -0.29
N GLN A 375 -20.93 2.65 0.83
CA GLN A 375 -21.45 4.02 0.83
C GLN A 375 -20.26 4.98 0.85
N VAL A 376 -20.15 5.81 -0.18
CA VAL A 376 -19.10 6.81 -0.29
C VAL A 376 -19.50 8.07 0.46
N VAL A 377 -18.64 8.52 1.37
CA VAL A 377 -18.87 9.69 2.22
C VAL A 377 -17.95 10.82 1.76
N SER A 378 -18.54 11.93 1.31
CA SER A 378 -17.81 13.05 0.68
C SER A 378 -17.29 14.11 1.66
N LYS A 379 -17.77 14.09 2.90
CA LYS A 379 -17.34 15.01 3.96
C LYS A 379 -17.03 14.26 5.22
N LEU A 380 -15.88 14.58 5.83
CA LEU A 380 -15.48 14.01 7.11
C LEU A 380 -16.53 14.25 8.22
N ALA A 381 -17.21 15.41 8.22
CA ALA A 381 -18.25 15.72 9.20
C ALA A 381 -19.48 14.77 9.12
N ASP A 382 -19.73 14.17 7.97
CA ASP A 382 -20.87 13.26 7.76
C ASP A 382 -20.53 11.81 8.15
N LEU A 383 -19.25 11.49 8.32
CA LEU A 383 -18.78 10.12 8.58
C LEU A 383 -19.31 9.53 9.89
N PRO A 384 -19.30 10.23 11.06
CA PRO A 384 -19.87 9.66 12.29
C PRO A 384 -21.34 9.27 12.13
N LYS A 385 -22.13 10.11 11.46
CA LYS A 385 -23.54 9.83 11.19
C LYS A 385 -23.72 8.61 10.28
N ALA A 386 -22.89 8.48 9.25
CA ALA A 386 -22.92 7.31 8.35
C ALA A 386 -22.57 6.01 9.10
N ILE A 387 -21.58 6.05 10.00
CA ILE A 387 -21.23 4.92 10.88
C ILE A 387 -22.42 4.53 11.77
N GLU A 388 -23.05 5.49 12.45
CA GLU A 388 -24.20 5.24 13.33
C GLU A 388 -25.38 4.62 12.58
N GLN A 389 -25.66 5.09 11.36
CA GLN A 389 -26.71 4.53 10.51
C GLN A 389 -26.43 3.05 10.17
N ARG A 390 -25.18 2.74 9.81
CA ARG A 390 -24.76 1.36 9.51
C ARG A 390 -24.79 0.47 10.75
N LEU A 391 -24.39 0.97 11.93
CA LEU A 391 -24.45 0.22 13.18
C LEU A 391 -25.89 -0.18 13.53
N ARG A 392 -26.82 0.77 13.41
CA ARG A 392 -28.26 0.51 13.64
C ARG A 392 -28.82 -0.52 12.65
N ALA A 393 -28.43 -0.45 11.37
CA ALA A 393 -28.87 -1.41 10.38
C ALA A 393 -28.31 -2.83 10.61
N ALA A 394 -27.12 -2.95 11.21
CA ALA A 394 -26.47 -4.22 11.51
C ALA A 394 -26.95 -4.88 12.83
N SER A 395 -27.71 -4.17 13.65
CA SER A 395 -28.31 -4.68 14.89
C SER A 395 -29.83 -4.74 14.76
N PRO A 396 -30.39 -5.69 13.97
CA PRO A 396 -31.82 -5.92 13.95
C PRO A 396 -32.27 -6.35 15.35
N VAL A 397 -33.22 -5.58 15.92
CA VAL A 397 -33.90 -5.85 17.19
C VAL A 397 -34.61 -7.19 17.14
#